data_AF-A0A943LFN9-F1
#
_entry.id   AF-A0A943LFN9-F1
#
_cell.length_a   1.000
_cell.length_b   1.000
_cell.length_c   1.000
_cell.angle_alpha   90.00
_cell.angle_beta   90.00
_cell.angle_gamma   90.00
#
_symmetry.space_group_name_H-M   'P 1'
#
loop_
_entity.id
_entity.type
_entity.pdbx_description
1 polymer ?
#
loop_
_entity_poly.entity_id
_entity_poly.type
_entity_poly.pdbx_seq_one_letter_code
_entity_poly.pdbx_strand_id
1 'polypeptide(L)'
;MQRILVKELNKYIDKDVKIQGWIHRIRRLKAITFLILRDRTGLVQCILDNSKYSEKLTLESVISIDGIVKEGNNKLNNFEVQINSFELLNSVEHELPIEINKENLEINLDTMLNNRVLSLRHNKVNSIFKIQNIIVNGVREYLSSNDFTEIFTPKLVSEGAEGGSEVFKLDYFEQQAYLAQSPQFYKQMMIGAGFERVFEIGHAYRAEEHNTSRHLNEYISIDLEVGFIKDEYDIMKIEEELLKYVLGKLENEGKEYLDLLNIELPKVLNEIPKLDFNEVLEILKTKFDRTDLDGDLDPESEKQIYKYCKEELNSEFLFVTNYPRRKRPMYTMPLGEKGTKSFDLLFRGIEITTGGQRIHDYDMLISNMKYKGVDPENYKSYIDTFKHGMPPHGGLAIGLERLTTRLLGLENVREASLIPRDRTRLLP
;
A
#
# COMPACT_ATOMS: atom_id res chain seq x y z
N MET A 1 31.59 17.53 14.97
CA MET A 1 30.48 18.13 14.21
C MET A 1 29.31 17.15 14.17
N GLN A 2 28.07 17.64 14.22
CA GLN A 2 26.89 16.81 13.96
C GLN A 2 26.81 16.48 12.47
N ARG A 3 26.27 15.31 12.13
CA ARG A 3 26.04 14.91 10.74
C ARG A 3 25.03 15.86 10.08
N ILE A 4 25.38 16.36 8.89
CA ILE A 4 24.52 17.13 7.99
C ILE A 4 24.09 16.23 6.83
N LEU A 5 22.83 16.34 6.39
CA LEU A 5 22.29 15.55 5.28
C LEU A 5 22.56 16.22 3.93
N VAL A 6 22.62 15.43 2.87
CA VAL A 6 22.87 15.91 1.49
C VAL A 6 21.93 17.06 1.11
N LYS A 7 20.63 16.93 1.37
CA LYS A 7 19.63 17.97 1.04
C LYS A 7 19.87 19.33 1.70
N GLU A 8 20.67 19.38 2.76
CA GLU A 8 20.91 20.61 3.54
C GLU A 8 22.22 21.30 3.16
N LEU A 9 23.12 20.62 2.43
CA LEU A 9 24.49 21.06 2.18
C LEU A 9 24.58 22.39 1.43
N ASN A 10 23.61 22.73 0.58
CA ASN A 10 23.57 24.02 -0.12
C ASN A 10 23.58 25.23 0.86
N LYS A 11 23.12 25.06 2.10
CA LYS A 11 23.13 26.10 3.15
C LYS A 11 24.50 26.30 3.80
N TYR A 12 25.48 25.45 3.46
CA TYR A 12 26.79 25.36 4.10
C TYR A 12 27.95 25.58 3.12
N ILE A 13 27.71 26.21 1.97
CA ILE A 13 28.77 26.61 1.03
C ILE A 13 29.87 27.37 1.79
N ASP A 14 31.12 27.00 1.51
CA ASP A 14 32.34 27.49 2.14
C ASP A 14 32.51 27.19 3.64
N LYS A 15 31.72 26.27 4.20
CA LYS A 15 31.82 25.83 5.61
C LYS A 15 32.27 24.39 5.73
N ASP A 16 32.93 24.10 6.85
CA ASP A 16 33.22 22.72 7.27
C ASP A 16 31.92 21.99 7.64
N VAL A 17 31.81 20.75 7.18
CA VAL A 17 30.66 19.87 7.39
C VAL A 17 31.13 18.46 7.73
N LYS A 18 30.29 17.74 8.48
CA LYS A 18 30.38 16.29 8.62
C LYS A 18 29.22 15.64 7.86
N ILE A 19 29.52 14.78 6.89
CA ILE A 19 28.52 13.98 6.18
C ILE A 19 28.81 12.50 6.38
N GLN A 20 27.76 11.67 6.40
CA GLN A 20 27.90 10.23 6.60
C GLN A 20 26.94 9.51 5.66
N GLY A 21 27.36 8.38 5.10
CA GLY A 21 26.56 7.65 4.13
C GLY A 21 27.27 6.44 3.54
N TRP A 22 26.72 5.94 2.44
CA TRP A 22 27.26 4.81 1.68
C TRP A 22 27.96 5.32 0.42
N ILE A 23 29.11 4.72 0.08
CA ILE A 23 29.77 5.00 -1.19
C ILE A 23 28.94 4.41 -2.34
N HIS A 24 28.31 5.26 -3.13
CA HIS A 24 27.45 4.86 -4.24
C HIS A 24 28.23 4.63 -5.53
N ARG A 25 29.24 5.46 -5.80
CA ARG A 25 30.15 5.32 -6.96
C ARG A 25 31.55 5.79 -6.60
N ILE A 26 32.55 5.16 -7.21
CA ILE A 26 33.96 5.55 -7.12
C ILE A 26 34.48 5.76 -8.54
N ARG A 27 35.12 6.91 -8.79
CA ARG A 27 35.83 7.17 -10.04
C ARG A 27 37.22 7.73 -9.72
N ARG A 28 38.25 6.92 -9.92
CA ARG A 28 39.65 7.30 -9.70
C ARG A 28 40.22 7.97 -10.94
N LEU A 29 40.81 9.15 -10.78
CA LEU A 29 41.66 9.80 -11.76
C LEU A 29 43.12 9.80 -11.27
N LYS A 30 44.04 10.42 -12.02
CA LYS A 30 45.48 10.41 -11.69
C LYS A 30 45.79 11.08 -10.35
N ALA A 31 45.22 12.27 -10.09
CA ALA A 31 45.52 13.07 -8.89
C ALA A 31 44.41 13.02 -7.82
N ILE A 32 43.17 12.82 -8.24
CA ILE A 32 42.00 12.87 -7.37
C ILE A 32 41.08 11.66 -7.61
N THR A 33 40.28 11.33 -6.62
CA THR A 33 39.20 10.36 -6.70
C THR A 33 37.87 11.06 -6.41
N PHE A 34 36.90 10.85 -7.30
CA PHE A 34 35.52 11.24 -7.05
C PHE A 34 34.78 10.11 -6.35
N LEU A 35 34.21 10.41 -5.19
CA LEU A 35 33.29 9.55 -4.47
C LEU A 35 31.90 10.15 -4.59
N ILE A 36 30.91 9.37 -5.02
CA ILE A 36 29.51 9.75 -4.86
C ILE A 36 29.02 9.12 -3.55
N LEU A 37 28.66 9.96 -2.59
CA LEU A 37 28.11 9.51 -1.31
C LEU A 37 26.58 9.55 -1.37
N ARG A 38 25.92 8.47 -0.97
CA ARG A 38 24.46 8.41 -0.79
C ARG A 38 24.09 8.49 0.68
N ASP A 39 23.12 9.34 1.00
CA ASP A 39 22.37 9.25 2.24
C ASP A 39 20.86 9.13 1.97
N ARG A 40 20.04 9.23 3.00
CA ARG A 40 18.58 9.10 2.90
C ARG A 40 17.87 10.25 2.16
N THR A 41 18.61 11.29 1.78
CA THR A 41 18.10 12.52 1.16
C THR A 41 18.66 12.76 -0.23
N GLY A 42 19.68 12.02 -0.67
CA GLY A 42 20.19 12.12 -2.02
C GLY A 42 21.63 11.66 -2.19
N LEU A 43 22.23 12.12 -3.29
CA LEU A 43 23.60 11.84 -3.69
C LEU A 43 24.41 13.14 -3.68
N VAL A 44 25.66 13.08 -3.21
CA VAL A 44 26.60 14.21 -3.28
C VAL A 44 27.95 13.77 -3.83
N GLN A 45 28.54 14.60 -4.70
CA GLN A 45 29.90 14.41 -5.16
C GLN A 45 30.89 14.88 -4.08
N CYS A 46 31.84 14.02 -3.76
CA CYS A 46 32.94 14.29 -2.84
C CYS A 46 34.28 14.11 -3.58
N ILE A 47 35.21 15.04 -3.40
CA ILE A 47 36.53 15.03 -4.01
C ILE A 47 37.56 14.63 -2.97
N LEU A 48 38.29 13.55 -3.23
CA LEU A 48 39.37 13.04 -2.40
C LEU A 48 40.71 13.19 -3.13
N ASP A 49 41.70 13.80 -2.48
CA ASP A 49 43.10 13.74 -2.94
C ASP A 49 43.61 12.30 -2.87
N ASN A 50 44.21 11.80 -3.95
CA ASN A 50 44.67 10.40 -4.02
C ASN A 50 45.74 10.07 -2.98
N SER A 51 46.47 11.04 -2.45
CA SER A 51 47.40 10.84 -1.33
C SER A 51 46.74 10.30 -0.06
N LYS A 52 45.42 10.53 0.10
CA LYS A 52 44.61 10.06 1.23
C LYS A 52 43.75 8.84 0.88
N TYR A 53 43.80 8.35 -0.35
CA TYR A 53 42.95 7.25 -0.80
C TYR A 53 43.31 5.93 -0.09
N SER A 54 42.29 5.13 0.24
CA SER A 54 42.47 3.79 0.78
C SER A 54 41.82 2.76 -0.15
N GLU A 55 42.57 1.71 -0.50
CA GLU A 55 42.05 0.57 -1.29
C GLU A 55 40.95 -0.22 -0.54
N LYS A 56 40.74 0.04 0.75
CA LYS A 56 39.62 -0.51 1.53
C LYS A 56 38.27 0.12 1.18
N LEU A 57 38.27 1.27 0.48
CA LEU A 57 37.03 1.92 0.05
C LEU A 57 36.43 1.18 -1.14
N THR A 58 35.30 0.53 -0.90
CA THR A 58 34.53 -0.17 -1.93
C THR A 58 33.13 0.43 -2.04
N LEU A 59 32.39 0.06 -3.10
CA LEU A 59 30.97 0.40 -3.20
C LEU A 59 30.22 -0.12 -1.96
N GLU A 60 29.27 0.67 -1.48
CA GLU A 60 28.47 0.42 -0.27
C GLU A 60 29.26 0.38 1.05
N SER A 61 30.54 0.73 1.05
CA SER A 61 31.27 1.06 2.29
C SER A 61 30.58 2.23 3.00
N VAL A 62 30.46 2.14 4.33
CA VAL A 62 29.88 3.19 5.17
C VAL A 62 30.99 4.09 5.66
N ILE A 63 30.93 5.37 5.33
CA ILE A 63 31.98 6.33 5.65
C ILE A 63 31.43 7.58 6.32
N SER A 64 32.25 8.18 7.18
CA SER A 64 32.10 9.53 7.71
C SER A 64 33.12 10.43 7.05
N ILE A 65 32.70 11.55 6.49
CA ILE A 65 33.56 12.54 5.84
C ILE A 65 33.50 13.83 6.65
N ASP A 66 34.65 14.37 6.99
CA ASP A 66 34.83 15.75 7.41
C ASP A 66 35.45 16.51 6.21
N GLY A 67 34.79 17.58 5.76
CA GLY A 67 35.18 18.29 4.55
C GLY A 67 34.54 19.67 4.43
N ILE A 68 34.83 20.38 3.34
CA ILE A 68 34.32 21.73 3.08
C ILE A 68 33.37 21.66 1.87
N VAL A 69 32.17 22.25 2.00
CA VAL A 69 31.25 22.39 0.86
C VAL A 69 31.77 23.51 -0.04
N LYS A 70 31.84 23.26 -1.34
CA LYS A 70 32.22 24.24 -2.36
C LYS A 70 31.17 24.28 -3.45
N GLU A 71 31.02 25.44 -4.09
CA GLU A 71 30.30 25.52 -5.36
C GLU A 71 30.94 24.58 -6.37
N GLY A 72 30.10 23.87 -7.12
CA GLY A 72 30.55 22.84 -8.04
C GLY A 72 29.60 22.75 -9.23
N ASN A 73 30.15 22.41 -10.40
CA ASN A 73 29.36 22.20 -11.60
C ASN A 73 29.32 20.70 -11.91
N ASN A 74 28.42 19.98 -11.25
CA ASN A 74 28.20 18.55 -11.49
C ASN A 74 26.71 18.27 -11.74
N LYS A 75 26.41 17.08 -12.27
CA LYS A 75 25.03 16.70 -12.65
C LYS A 75 24.12 16.39 -11.44
N LEU A 76 24.69 16.24 -10.25
CA LEU A 76 23.92 15.86 -9.05
C LEU A 76 23.45 17.11 -8.30
N ASN A 77 24.35 18.07 -8.09
CA ASN A 77 24.10 19.28 -7.32
C ASN A 77 24.94 20.45 -7.88
N ASN A 78 24.56 21.68 -7.52
CA ASN A 78 25.35 22.90 -7.72
C ASN A 78 26.52 23.05 -6.72
N PHE A 79 26.83 22.01 -5.94
CA PHE A 79 27.90 21.98 -4.96
C PHE A 79 28.56 20.60 -4.91
N GLU A 80 29.72 20.54 -4.26
CA GLU A 80 30.49 19.34 -3.96
C GLU A 80 31.19 19.46 -2.61
N VAL A 81 31.71 18.34 -2.09
CA VAL A 81 32.43 18.31 -0.81
C VAL A 81 33.90 17.97 -1.04
N GLN A 82 34.79 18.91 -0.71
CA GLN A 82 36.23 18.65 -0.69
C GLN A 82 36.59 17.93 0.61
N ILE A 83 37.12 16.72 0.51
CA ILE A 83 37.38 15.86 1.67
C ILE A 83 38.66 16.29 2.38
N ASN A 84 38.54 16.72 3.64
CA ASN A 84 39.68 16.98 4.51
C ASN A 84 40.18 15.66 5.12
N SER A 85 39.26 14.87 5.66
CA SER A 85 39.51 13.54 6.21
C SER A 85 38.26 12.68 6.11
N PHE A 86 38.44 11.36 6.15
CA PHE A 86 37.33 10.44 6.27
C PHE A 86 37.67 9.31 7.25
N GLU A 87 36.62 8.71 7.78
CA GLU A 87 36.65 7.52 8.61
C GLU A 87 35.82 6.43 7.92
N LEU A 88 36.41 5.24 7.75
CA LEU A 88 35.67 4.06 7.31
C LEU A 88 34.94 3.47 8.52
N LEU A 89 33.64 3.76 8.63
CA LEU A 89 32.79 3.29 9.73
C LEU A 89 32.51 1.80 9.62
N ASN A 90 32.27 1.31 8.39
CA ASN A 90 32.07 -0.10 8.14
C ASN A 90 32.44 -0.47 6.69
N SER A 91 33.22 -1.54 6.52
CA SER A 91 33.56 -2.11 5.21
C SER A 91 32.48 -3.06 4.70
N VAL A 92 32.53 -3.37 3.40
CA VAL A 92 31.78 -4.49 2.83
C VAL A 92 32.65 -5.75 2.91
N GLU A 93 32.12 -6.84 3.48
CA GLU A 93 32.88 -8.08 3.72
C GLU A 93 33.03 -8.97 2.48
N HIS A 94 32.02 -8.97 1.61
CA HIS A 94 31.93 -9.82 0.42
C HIS A 94 31.56 -9.01 -0.82
N GLU A 95 31.65 -9.62 -1.99
CA GLU A 95 31.13 -9.01 -3.22
C GLU A 95 29.63 -8.71 -3.09
N LEU A 96 29.20 -7.57 -3.64
CA LEU A 96 27.80 -7.18 -3.57
C LEU A 96 26.95 -8.15 -4.42
N PRO A 97 25.87 -8.73 -3.86
CA PRO A 97 25.06 -9.71 -4.59
C PRO A 97 24.22 -9.06 -5.72
N ILE A 98 24.03 -7.73 -5.67
CA ILE A 98 23.32 -6.95 -6.68
C ILE A 98 23.94 -5.55 -6.82
N GLU A 99 23.90 -5.00 -8.03
CA GLU A 99 24.42 -3.66 -8.36
C GLU A 99 23.35 -2.58 -8.24
N ILE A 100 23.30 -1.88 -7.10
CA ILE A 100 22.27 -0.88 -6.80
C ILE A 100 22.61 0.55 -7.22
N ASN A 101 23.74 0.74 -7.91
CA ASN A 101 24.22 2.03 -8.38
C ASN A 101 23.97 2.29 -9.87
N LYS A 102 23.28 1.35 -10.54
CA LYS A 102 22.72 1.53 -11.88
C LYS A 102 21.46 2.38 -11.84
N GLU A 103 21.04 2.87 -13.00
CA GLU A 103 19.81 3.65 -13.15
C GLU A 103 18.54 2.77 -13.03
N ASN A 104 18.63 1.56 -13.57
CA ASN A 104 17.60 0.53 -13.45
C ASN A 104 18.25 -0.73 -12.84
N LEU A 105 17.48 -1.44 -12.02
CA LEU A 105 17.86 -2.76 -11.51
C LEU A 105 17.52 -3.82 -12.56
N GLU A 106 18.53 -4.28 -13.29
CA GLU A 106 18.40 -5.30 -14.34
C GLU A 106 18.46 -6.72 -13.76
N ILE A 107 17.59 -7.01 -12.79
CA ILE A 107 17.51 -8.31 -12.12
C ILE A 107 16.06 -8.77 -12.04
N ASN A 108 15.83 -10.07 -11.94
CA ASN A 108 14.49 -10.59 -11.70
C ASN A 108 14.02 -10.26 -10.28
N LEU A 109 12.69 -10.29 -10.08
CA LEU A 109 12.05 -9.96 -8.82
C LEU A 109 12.53 -10.83 -7.66
N ASP A 110 12.72 -12.13 -7.86
CA ASP A 110 13.16 -13.04 -6.79
C ASP A 110 14.57 -12.72 -6.29
N THR A 111 15.52 -12.43 -7.19
CA THR A 111 16.86 -11.98 -6.81
C THR A 111 16.80 -10.64 -6.08
N MET A 112 15.92 -9.72 -6.50
CA MET A 112 15.71 -8.44 -5.84
C MET A 112 15.18 -8.61 -4.41
N LEU A 113 14.22 -9.54 -4.22
CA LEU A 113 13.62 -9.84 -2.93
C LEU A 113 14.57 -10.62 -2.03
N ASN A 114 15.29 -11.64 -2.53
CA ASN A 114 16.29 -12.37 -1.74
C ASN A 114 17.42 -11.45 -1.22
N ASN A 115 17.61 -10.29 -1.84
CA ASN A 115 18.55 -9.25 -1.42
C ASN A 115 17.83 -7.98 -0.95
N ARG A 116 16.66 -8.11 -0.32
CA ARG A 116 15.70 -7.01 -0.13
C ARG A 116 16.29 -5.77 0.54
N VAL A 117 17.05 -5.97 1.62
CA VAL A 117 17.66 -4.86 2.37
C VAL A 117 18.60 -4.04 1.49
N LEU A 118 19.35 -4.70 0.60
CA LEU A 118 20.24 -4.03 -0.33
C LEU A 118 19.44 -3.40 -1.49
N SER A 119 18.46 -4.11 -2.05
CA SER A 119 17.67 -3.59 -3.18
C SER A 119 16.83 -2.37 -2.81
N LEU A 120 16.37 -2.27 -1.55
CA LEU A 120 15.69 -1.09 -1.01
C LEU A 120 16.56 0.19 -0.97
N ARG A 121 17.88 0.06 -1.15
CA ARG A 121 18.79 1.22 -1.29
C ARG A 121 18.84 1.75 -2.73
N HIS A 122 18.32 1.01 -3.71
CA HIS A 122 18.18 1.51 -5.08
C HIS A 122 17.11 2.59 -5.14
N ASN A 123 17.40 3.70 -5.83
CA ASN A 123 16.58 4.92 -5.73
C ASN A 123 15.13 4.70 -6.18
N LYS A 124 14.90 4.02 -7.31
CA LYS A 124 13.54 3.73 -7.81
C LYS A 124 12.77 2.80 -6.88
N VAL A 125 13.43 1.78 -6.34
CA VAL A 125 12.78 0.82 -5.42
C VAL A 125 12.45 1.51 -4.10
N ASN A 126 13.35 2.36 -3.58
CA ASN A 126 13.08 3.15 -2.38
C ASN A 126 11.90 4.10 -2.56
N SER A 127 11.80 4.71 -3.74
CA SER A 127 10.78 5.72 -4.08
C SER A 127 9.35 5.15 -4.05
N ILE A 128 9.16 3.87 -4.37
CA ILE A 128 7.89 3.15 -4.19
C ILE A 128 7.41 3.28 -2.74
N PHE A 129 8.31 3.06 -1.78
CA PHE A 129 7.98 3.11 -0.34
C PHE A 129 7.88 4.53 0.21
N LYS A 130 8.53 5.51 -0.44
CA LYS A 130 8.30 6.93 -0.14
C LYS A 130 6.89 7.34 -0.54
N ILE A 131 6.43 6.93 -1.72
CA ILE A 131 5.06 7.16 -2.19
C ILE A 131 4.06 6.42 -1.29
N GLN A 132 4.32 5.15 -0.94
CA GLN A 132 3.46 4.39 -0.03
C GLN A 132 3.33 5.06 1.35
N ASN A 133 4.41 5.60 1.89
CA ASN A 133 4.37 6.38 3.13
C ASN A 133 3.52 7.66 2.99
N ILE A 134 3.61 8.37 1.86
CA ILE A 134 2.78 9.55 1.59
C ILE A 134 1.29 9.16 1.50
N ILE A 135 0.97 8.03 0.87
CA ILE A 135 -0.39 7.47 0.81
C ILE A 135 -0.93 7.25 2.23
N VAL A 136 -0.21 6.49 3.05
CA VAL A 136 -0.65 6.16 4.42
C VAL A 136 -0.82 7.41 5.28
N ASN A 137 0.11 8.37 5.19
CA ASN A 137 -0.01 9.63 5.91
C ASN A 137 -1.20 10.45 5.43
N GLY A 138 -1.43 10.52 4.11
CA GLY A 138 -2.59 11.21 3.54
C GLY A 138 -3.91 10.60 3.98
N VAL A 139 -3.99 9.27 4.06
CA VAL A 139 -5.15 8.56 4.59
C VAL A 139 -5.41 8.94 6.04
N ARG A 140 -4.39 8.85 6.91
CA ARG A 140 -4.51 9.23 8.32
C ARG A 140 -4.94 10.68 8.49
N GLU A 141 -4.31 11.59 7.77
CA GLU A 141 -4.59 13.03 7.83
C GLU A 141 -6.02 13.35 7.39
N TYR A 142 -6.47 12.78 6.27
CA TYR A 142 -7.84 12.97 5.78
C TYR A 142 -8.87 12.45 6.80
N LEU A 143 -8.70 11.21 7.26
CA LEU A 143 -9.68 10.58 8.17
C LEU A 143 -9.71 11.29 9.52
N SER A 144 -8.54 11.65 10.08
CA SER A 144 -8.47 12.40 11.34
C SER A 144 -9.09 13.80 11.21
N SER A 145 -8.92 14.46 10.06
CA SER A 145 -9.54 15.76 9.79
C SER A 145 -11.05 15.69 9.55
N ASN A 146 -11.60 14.49 9.37
CA ASN A 146 -13.03 14.20 9.19
C ASN A 146 -13.60 13.42 10.39
N ASP A 147 -13.04 13.66 11.59
CA ASP A 147 -13.48 13.14 12.89
C ASP A 147 -13.52 11.61 13.01
N PHE A 148 -12.70 10.90 12.24
CA PHE A 148 -12.50 9.47 12.49
C PHE A 148 -11.51 9.23 13.63
N THR A 149 -11.77 8.19 14.42
CA THR A 149 -10.84 7.70 15.44
C THR A 149 -10.02 6.52 14.90
N GLU A 150 -8.69 6.58 14.97
CA GLU A 150 -7.83 5.42 14.67
C GLU A 150 -7.99 4.39 15.80
N ILE A 151 -8.37 3.17 15.44
CA ILE A 151 -8.52 2.04 16.37
C ILE A 151 -7.47 0.96 16.09
N PHE A 152 -7.18 0.14 17.09
CA PHE A 152 -6.20 -0.94 17.01
C PHE A 152 -6.85 -2.24 17.49
N THR A 153 -7.19 -3.12 16.55
CA THR A 153 -7.95 -4.34 16.85
C THR A 153 -7.05 -5.57 16.93
N PRO A 154 -7.46 -6.63 17.67
CA PRO A 154 -6.68 -7.85 17.77
C PRO A 154 -6.40 -8.50 16.42
N LYS A 155 -5.18 -9.03 16.25
CA LYS A 155 -4.80 -9.88 15.09
C LYS A 155 -4.80 -11.37 15.39
N LEU A 156 -4.97 -11.72 16.67
CA LEU A 156 -5.22 -13.07 17.15
C LEU A 156 -6.68 -13.16 17.54
N VAL A 157 -7.44 -14.00 16.83
CA VAL A 157 -8.90 -14.09 16.98
C VAL A 157 -9.31 -15.54 17.24
N SER A 158 -10.38 -15.73 18.01
CA SER A 158 -10.97 -17.05 18.31
C SER A 158 -11.90 -17.53 17.20
N GLU A 159 -12.51 -16.59 16.48
CA GLU A 159 -13.44 -16.86 15.38
C GLU A 159 -12.63 -16.99 14.08
N GLY A 160 -12.87 -18.05 13.30
CA GLY A 160 -12.23 -18.25 12.00
C GLY A 160 -12.69 -17.24 10.94
N ALA A 161 -12.29 -17.45 9.68
CA ALA A 161 -12.64 -16.58 8.56
C ALA A 161 -14.13 -16.27 8.50
N GLU A 162 -14.46 -15.03 8.11
CA GLU A 162 -15.82 -14.59 7.76
C GLU A 162 -16.49 -15.49 6.70
N GLY A 163 -15.69 -16.25 5.92
CA GLY A 163 -16.12 -17.22 4.91
C GLY A 163 -15.58 -18.65 5.08
N GLY A 164 -14.92 -18.98 6.21
CA GLY A 164 -14.49 -20.34 6.53
C GLY A 164 -13.26 -20.91 5.78
N SER A 165 -12.61 -20.14 4.89
CA SER A 165 -11.42 -20.56 4.12
C SER A 165 -10.21 -19.64 4.34
N GLU A 166 -9.01 -20.09 3.93
CA GLU A 166 -7.79 -19.27 3.85
C GLU A 166 -7.33 -18.62 5.17
N VAL A 167 -7.56 -19.29 6.30
CA VAL A 167 -7.06 -18.82 7.62
C VAL A 167 -5.72 -19.43 7.99
N PHE A 168 -4.85 -18.63 8.60
CA PHE A 168 -3.74 -19.17 9.36
C PHE A 168 -4.23 -19.61 10.73
N LYS A 169 -4.06 -20.91 11.01
CA LYS A 169 -4.37 -21.52 12.31
C LYS A 169 -3.11 -21.52 13.17
N LEU A 170 -3.28 -21.21 14.46
CA LEU A 170 -2.20 -21.28 15.42
C LEU A 170 -2.71 -21.77 16.78
N ASP A 171 -1.78 -22.30 17.57
CA ASP A 171 -2.05 -22.66 18.96
C ASP A 171 -1.99 -21.38 19.82
N TYR A 172 -3.05 -21.13 20.59
CA TYR A 172 -3.12 -20.07 21.60
C TYR A 172 -3.26 -20.71 22.98
N PHE A 173 -2.13 -21.16 23.51
CA PHE A 173 -2.06 -21.99 24.71
C PHE A 173 -2.95 -23.24 24.57
N GLU A 174 -3.94 -23.41 25.46
CA GLU A 174 -4.88 -24.53 25.42
C GLU A 174 -6.03 -24.33 24.40
N GLN A 175 -6.05 -23.21 23.69
CA GLN A 175 -7.09 -22.85 22.72
C GLN A 175 -6.52 -22.79 21.30
N GLN A 176 -7.41 -22.86 20.31
CA GLN A 176 -7.06 -22.58 18.93
C GLN A 176 -7.36 -21.12 18.60
N ALA A 177 -6.44 -20.46 17.91
CA ALA A 177 -6.64 -19.10 17.39
C ALA A 177 -6.32 -19.03 15.90
N TYR A 178 -6.68 -17.90 15.32
CA TYR A 178 -6.46 -17.58 13.91
C TYR A 178 -5.83 -16.20 13.79
N LEU A 179 -5.07 -16.01 12.71
CA LEU A 179 -4.69 -14.65 12.31
C LEU A 179 -5.86 -13.95 11.61
N ALA A 180 -6.13 -12.71 12.00
CA ALA A 180 -7.24 -11.94 11.44
C ALA A 180 -7.01 -11.63 9.94
N GLN A 181 -7.99 -11.97 9.12
CA GLN A 181 -8.03 -11.61 7.69
C GLN A 181 -8.52 -10.18 7.45
N SER A 182 -9.19 -9.59 8.44
CA SER A 182 -9.83 -8.28 8.40
C SER A 182 -10.22 -7.87 9.82
N PRO A 183 -10.28 -6.56 10.16
CA PRO A 183 -10.84 -6.06 11.41
C PRO A 183 -12.38 -5.94 11.39
N GLN A 184 -13.07 -6.54 10.41
CA GLN A 184 -14.50 -6.33 10.10
C GLN A 184 -15.46 -6.41 11.29
N PHE A 185 -15.33 -7.42 12.15
CA PHE A 185 -16.20 -7.55 13.32
C PHE A 185 -15.92 -6.45 14.32
N TYR A 186 -14.65 -6.21 14.62
CA TYR A 186 -14.24 -5.20 15.60
C TYR A 186 -14.59 -3.77 15.17
N LYS A 187 -14.41 -3.40 13.88
CA LYS A 187 -14.80 -2.06 13.41
C LYS A 187 -16.30 -1.81 13.51
N GLN A 188 -17.14 -2.81 13.22
CA GLN A 188 -18.59 -2.72 13.45
C GLN A 188 -18.93 -2.65 14.94
N MET A 189 -18.25 -3.43 15.79
CA MET A 189 -18.44 -3.35 17.24
C MET A 189 -18.12 -1.96 17.79
N MET A 190 -17.11 -1.27 17.24
CA MET A 190 -16.79 0.11 17.64
C MET A 190 -17.87 1.11 17.24
N ILE A 191 -18.61 0.86 16.15
CA ILE A 191 -19.81 1.64 15.84
C ILE A 191 -20.86 1.46 16.95
N GLY A 192 -21.12 0.21 17.34
CA GLY A 192 -22.02 -0.10 18.48
C GLY A 192 -21.53 0.47 19.82
N ALA A 193 -20.22 0.66 19.98
CA ALA A 193 -19.64 1.29 21.16
C ALA A 193 -19.73 2.83 21.16
N GLY A 194 -20.30 3.44 20.12
CA GLY A 194 -20.53 4.89 20.03
C GLY A 194 -19.39 5.71 19.46
N PHE A 195 -18.40 5.09 18.79
CA PHE A 195 -17.33 5.84 18.12
C PHE A 195 -17.81 6.56 16.85
N GLU A 196 -18.89 6.07 16.23
CA GLU A 196 -19.50 6.56 14.99
C GLU A 196 -18.62 6.53 13.73
N ARG A 197 -17.33 6.84 13.82
CA ARG A 197 -16.40 6.94 12.69
C ARG A 197 -15.05 6.37 13.13
N VAL A 198 -14.70 5.20 12.61
CA VAL A 198 -13.45 4.52 12.97
C VAL A 198 -12.66 4.13 11.74
N PHE A 199 -11.33 4.10 11.89
CA PHE A 199 -10.46 3.52 10.88
C PHE A 199 -9.30 2.77 11.50
N GLU A 200 -8.73 1.85 10.75
CA GLU A 200 -7.54 1.10 11.13
C GLU A 200 -6.63 0.92 9.91
N ILE A 201 -5.33 1.12 10.12
CA ILE A 201 -4.29 0.74 9.15
C ILE A 201 -3.46 -0.35 9.81
N GLY A 202 -3.68 -1.60 9.41
CA GLY A 202 -3.11 -2.75 10.11
C GLY A 202 -2.90 -3.96 9.22
N HIS A 203 -2.17 -4.94 9.75
CA HIS A 203 -1.96 -6.20 9.05
C HIS A 203 -3.25 -7.00 8.91
N ALA A 204 -3.39 -7.63 7.75
CA ALA A 204 -4.35 -8.67 7.44
C ALA A 204 -3.61 -9.90 6.90
N TYR A 205 -4.09 -11.08 7.27
CA TYR A 205 -3.43 -12.35 6.98
C TYR A 205 -4.37 -13.29 6.26
N ARG A 206 -4.05 -13.68 5.02
CA ARG A 206 -4.83 -14.64 4.23
C ARG A 206 -3.92 -15.78 3.78
N ALA A 207 -4.28 -17.01 4.10
CA ALA A 207 -3.55 -18.20 3.69
C ALA A 207 -3.94 -18.60 2.26
N GLU A 208 -3.69 -17.70 1.30
CA GLU A 208 -3.95 -17.92 -0.13
C GLU A 208 -3.14 -19.14 -0.62
N GLU A 209 -3.82 -20.10 -1.22
CA GLU A 209 -3.19 -21.36 -1.66
C GLU A 209 -2.39 -21.20 -2.95
N HIS A 210 -2.68 -20.16 -3.72
CA HIS A 210 -2.09 -19.90 -5.04
C HIS A 210 -1.27 -18.62 -5.07
N ASN A 211 -0.06 -18.71 -5.63
CA ASN A 211 0.75 -17.55 -5.92
C ASN A 211 0.20 -16.79 -7.14
N THR A 212 -0.34 -15.60 -6.93
CA THR A 212 -0.73 -14.68 -8.00
C THR A 212 0.13 -13.41 -7.95
N SER A 213 0.09 -12.59 -9.01
CA SER A 213 0.72 -11.26 -8.99
C SER A 213 -0.08 -10.22 -8.21
N ARG A 214 -1.23 -10.59 -7.64
CA ARG A 214 -2.22 -9.70 -7.01
C ARG A 214 -2.43 -9.96 -5.53
N HIS A 215 -1.96 -11.09 -5.01
CA HIS A 215 -2.20 -11.53 -3.64
C HIS A 215 -0.90 -11.70 -2.85
N LEU A 216 -0.99 -11.38 -1.55
CA LEU A 216 0.02 -11.62 -0.54
C LEU A 216 -0.66 -12.31 0.64
N ASN A 217 0.10 -13.12 1.37
CA ASN A 217 -0.43 -13.83 2.53
C ASN A 217 -0.42 -12.96 3.79
N GLU A 218 0.37 -11.89 3.78
CA GLU A 218 0.43 -10.84 4.78
C GLU A 218 0.47 -9.51 4.02
N TYR A 219 -0.50 -8.63 4.29
CA TYR A 219 -0.62 -7.33 3.63
C TYR A 219 -1.18 -6.28 4.61
N ILE A 220 -1.07 -5.01 4.25
CA ILE A 220 -1.64 -3.92 5.02
C ILE A 220 -3.01 -3.55 4.46
N SER A 221 -4.03 -3.63 5.31
CA SER A 221 -5.38 -3.18 5.01
C SER A 221 -5.64 -1.81 5.63
N ILE A 222 -6.30 -0.94 4.88
CA ILE A 222 -6.85 0.34 5.34
C ILE A 222 -8.35 0.15 5.45
N ASP A 223 -8.83 0.01 6.68
CA ASP A 223 -10.22 -0.25 6.99
C ASP A 223 -10.89 0.99 7.57
N LEU A 224 -12.12 1.27 7.16
CA LEU A 224 -12.97 2.25 7.84
C LEU A 224 -14.38 1.73 8.02
N GLU A 225 -15.07 2.23 9.03
CA GLU A 225 -16.49 1.98 9.29
C GLU A 225 -17.13 3.27 9.83
N VAL A 226 -18.36 3.54 9.40
CA VAL A 226 -19.11 4.76 9.70
C VAL A 226 -20.54 4.40 10.06
N GLY A 227 -21.01 4.91 11.20
CA GLY A 227 -22.39 4.84 11.68
C GLY A 227 -23.25 6.00 11.18
N PHE A 228 -24.55 5.87 11.40
CA PHE A 228 -25.59 6.83 11.00
C PHE A 228 -25.61 7.15 9.49
N ILE A 229 -25.20 6.21 8.65
CA ILE A 229 -25.29 6.36 7.20
C ILE A 229 -26.73 6.17 6.71
N LYS A 230 -27.05 6.81 5.58
CA LYS A 230 -28.32 6.61 4.87
C LYS A 230 -28.27 5.32 4.06
N ASP A 231 -27.21 5.14 3.28
CA ASP A 231 -27.00 4.02 2.36
C ASP A 231 -25.51 3.88 1.99
N GLU A 232 -25.17 2.89 1.18
CA GLU A 232 -23.80 2.60 0.76
C GLU A 232 -23.14 3.73 -0.03
N TYR A 233 -23.91 4.65 -0.63
CA TYR A 233 -23.36 5.77 -1.38
C TYR A 233 -22.66 6.80 -0.47
N ASP A 234 -23.05 6.89 0.80
CA ASP A 234 -22.32 7.71 1.79
C ASP A 234 -20.88 7.20 1.96
N ILE A 235 -20.69 5.88 1.96
CA ILE A 235 -19.36 5.26 2.08
C ILE A 235 -18.55 5.48 0.79
N MET A 236 -19.17 5.29 -0.38
CA MET A 236 -18.53 5.54 -1.67
C MET A 236 -18.07 7.00 -1.81
N LYS A 237 -18.86 7.94 -1.30
CA LYS A 237 -18.49 9.37 -1.28
C LYS A 237 -17.29 9.63 -0.38
N ILE A 238 -17.24 9.02 0.80
CA ILE A 238 -16.07 9.13 1.70
C ILE A 238 -14.82 8.57 1.02
N GLU A 239 -14.93 7.43 0.35
CA GLU A 239 -13.80 6.83 -0.39
C GLU A 239 -13.32 7.74 -1.52
N GLU A 240 -14.24 8.30 -2.30
CA GLU A 240 -13.91 9.20 -3.41
C GLU A 240 -13.14 10.45 -2.92
N GLU A 241 -13.62 11.07 -1.84
CA GLU A 241 -12.97 12.25 -1.26
C GLU A 241 -11.63 11.92 -0.59
N LEU A 242 -11.53 10.75 0.05
CA LEU A 242 -10.27 10.22 0.57
C LEU A 242 -9.23 10.04 -0.55
N LEU A 243 -9.63 9.43 -1.68
CA LEU A 243 -8.75 9.23 -2.83
C LEU A 243 -8.31 10.56 -3.44
N LYS A 244 -9.23 11.53 -3.63
CA LYS A 244 -8.89 12.88 -4.10
C LYS A 244 -7.85 13.55 -3.20
N TYR A 245 -8.02 13.44 -1.88
CA TYR A 245 -7.07 14.01 -0.91
C TYR A 245 -5.69 13.36 -1.03
N VAL A 246 -5.63 12.02 -1.06
CA VAL A 246 -4.37 11.28 -1.18
C VAL A 246 -3.65 11.60 -2.49
N LEU A 247 -4.39 11.66 -3.61
CA LEU A 247 -3.82 12.02 -4.91
C LEU A 247 -3.27 13.46 -4.91
N GLY A 248 -4.00 14.41 -4.33
CA GLY A 248 -3.51 15.78 -4.19
C GLY A 248 -2.27 15.89 -3.29
N LYS A 249 -2.19 15.10 -2.21
CA LYS A 249 -1.00 15.03 -1.35
C LYS A 249 0.20 14.45 -2.11
N LEU A 250 -0.02 13.41 -2.93
CA LEU A 250 1.02 12.81 -3.77
C LEU A 250 1.53 13.78 -4.84
N GLU A 251 0.66 14.57 -5.45
CA GLU A 251 1.05 15.59 -6.42
C GLU A 251 1.97 16.66 -5.79
N ASN A 252 1.71 17.02 -4.53
CA ASN A 252 2.46 18.06 -3.82
C ASN A 252 3.76 17.53 -3.17
N GLU A 253 3.67 16.44 -2.42
CA GLU A 253 4.78 15.92 -1.61
C GLU A 253 5.56 14.79 -2.31
N GLY A 254 4.92 14.11 -3.26
CA GLY A 254 5.46 12.93 -3.94
C GLY A 254 6.08 13.19 -5.31
N LYS A 255 6.02 14.43 -5.81
CA LYS A 255 6.42 14.80 -7.17
C LYS A 255 7.79 14.28 -7.58
N GLU A 256 8.80 14.45 -6.72
CA GLU A 256 10.17 13.98 -7.01
C GLU A 256 10.25 12.46 -7.26
N TYR A 257 9.43 11.68 -6.54
CA TYR A 257 9.39 10.23 -6.65
C TYR A 257 8.57 9.79 -7.88
N LEU A 258 7.47 10.49 -8.15
CA LEU A 258 6.63 10.25 -9.32
C LEU A 258 7.39 10.54 -10.63
N ASP A 259 8.10 11.67 -10.68
CA ASP A 259 8.94 12.05 -11.82
C ASP A 259 10.06 11.01 -12.03
N LEU A 260 10.72 10.56 -10.96
CA LEU A 260 11.77 9.53 -11.05
C LEU A 260 11.24 8.18 -11.59
N LEU A 261 10.01 7.82 -11.24
CA LEU A 261 9.35 6.59 -11.68
C LEU A 261 8.58 6.77 -12.99
N ASN A 262 8.52 7.99 -13.55
CA ASN A 262 7.71 8.36 -14.71
C ASN A 262 6.23 7.98 -14.55
N ILE A 263 5.64 8.29 -13.39
CA ILE A 263 4.25 7.98 -13.07
C ILE A 263 3.36 9.22 -13.24
N GLU A 264 2.34 9.07 -14.09
CA GLU A 264 1.22 10.00 -14.13
C GLU A 264 0.13 9.54 -13.14
N LEU A 265 -0.20 10.42 -12.20
CA LEU A 265 -1.28 10.18 -11.24
C LEU A 265 -2.64 10.17 -11.96
N PRO A 266 -3.56 9.28 -11.56
CA PRO A 266 -4.90 9.30 -12.10
C PRO A 266 -5.65 10.55 -11.67
N LYS A 267 -6.62 10.97 -12.47
CA LYS A 267 -7.47 12.13 -12.17
C LYS A 267 -8.88 11.69 -11.87
N VAL A 268 -9.44 12.24 -10.79
CA VAL A 268 -10.87 12.15 -10.47
C VAL A 268 -11.48 13.50 -10.86
N LEU A 269 -11.91 13.62 -12.12
CA LEU A 269 -12.34 14.90 -12.70
C LEU A 269 -13.65 15.43 -12.11
N ASN A 270 -14.60 14.53 -11.84
CA ASN A 270 -15.90 14.80 -11.24
C ASN A 270 -16.17 13.75 -10.15
N GLU A 271 -17.31 13.08 -10.21
CA GLU A 271 -17.59 11.88 -9.43
C GLU A 271 -17.05 10.64 -10.15
N ILE A 272 -16.65 9.63 -9.37
CA ILE A 272 -16.32 8.32 -9.91
C ILE A 272 -17.62 7.69 -10.47
N PRO A 273 -17.62 7.20 -11.72
CA PRO A 273 -18.77 6.50 -12.30
C PRO A 273 -19.19 5.29 -11.46
N LYS A 274 -20.48 5.01 -11.47
CA LYS A 274 -21.12 3.95 -10.67
C LYS A 274 -21.98 3.13 -11.62
N LEU A 275 -21.74 1.82 -11.70
CA LEU A 275 -22.53 0.89 -12.51
C LEU A 275 -23.08 -0.22 -11.63
N ASP A 276 -24.31 -0.64 -11.87
CA ASP A 276 -24.87 -1.86 -11.30
C ASP A 276 -24.13 -3.07 -11.87
N PHE A 277 -23.94 -4.11 -11.05
CA PHE A 277 -23.28 -5.34 -11.49
C PHE A 277 -23.94 -5.93 -12.74
N ASN A 278 -25.26 -5.87 -12.87
CA ASN A 278 -25.96 -6.36 -14.06
C ASN A 278 -25.72 -5.47 -15.29
N GLU A 279 -25.56 -4.15 -15.11
CA GLU A 279 -25.17 -3.25 -16.20
C GLU A 279 -23.75 -3.59 -16.68
N VAL A 280 -22.83 -3.87 -15.75
CA VAL A 280 -21.47 -4.33 -16.09
C VAL A 280 -21.50 -5.64 -16.87
N LEU A 281 -22.32 -6.62 -16.45
CA LEU A 281 -22.49 -7.87 -17.20
C LEU A 281 -23.03 -7.65 -18.62
N GLU A 282 -24.03 -6.78 -18.78
CA GLU A 282 -24.58 -6.47 -20.11
C GLU A 282 -23.56 -5.73 -20.99
N ILE A 283 -22.73 -4.84 -20.43
CA ILE A 283 -21.62 -4.19 -21.15
C ILE A 283 -20.61 -5.25 -21.60
N LEU A 284 -20.20 -6.15 -20.70
CA LEU A 284 -19.23 -7.21 -20.98
C LEU A 284 -19.74 -8.18 -22.04
N LYS A 285 -21.03 -8.53 -21.99
CA LYS A 285 -21.69 -9.35 -23.00
C LYS A 285 -21.77 -8.66 -24.36
N THR A 286 -22.23 -7.42 -24.40
CA THR A 286 -22.49 -6.71 -25.67
C THR A 286 -21.23 -6.22 -26.36
N LYS A 287 -20.22 -5.75 -25.61
CA LYS A 287 -18.99 -5.19 -26.17
C LYS A 287 -17.82 -6.18 -26.23
N PHE A 288 -17.84 -7.23 -25.41
CA PHE A 288 -16.70 -8.15 -25.26
C PHE A 288 -17.08 -9.64 -25.34
N ASP A 289 -18.34 -9.96 -25.65
CA ASP A 289 -18.86 -11.33 -25.82
C ASP A 289 -18.64 -12.24 -24.59
N ARG A 290 -18.58 -11.65 -23.39
CA ARG A 290 -18.47 -12.39 -22.13
C ARG A 290 -19.86 -12.80 -21.63
N THR A 291 -20.15 -14.09 -21.69
CA THR A 291 -21.44 -14.69 -21.25
C THR A 291 -21.28 -15.72 -20.13
N ASP A 292 -20.04 -15.94 -19.70
CA ASP A 292 -19.60 -16.97 -18.75
C ASP A 292 -19.54 -16.50 -17.29
N LEU A 293 -19.75 -15.20 -17.05
CA LEU A 293 -19.60 -14.58 -15.73
C LEU A 293 -20.84 -14.83 -14.86
N ASP A 294 -20.62 -15.33 -13.65
CA ASP A 294 -21.69 -15.61 -12.69
C ASP A 294 -21.42 -14.99 -11.31
N GLY A 295 -21.88 -13.75 -11.15
CA GLY A 295 -21.89 -13.03 -9.88
C GLY A 295 -20.53 -12.56 -9.37
N ASP A 296 -19.49 -12.69 -10.18
CA ASP A 296 -18.16 -12.15 -9.92
C ASP A 296 -17.50 -11.76 -11.25
N LEU A 297 -16.51 -10.87 -11.19
CA LEU A 297 -15.70 -10.47 -12.35
C LEU A 297 -14.36 -11.19 -12.31
N ASP A 298 -14.01 -11.86 -13.40
CA ASP A 298 -12.68 -12.43 -13.51
C ASP A 298 -11.64 -11.36 -13.91
N PRO A 299 -10.33 -11.65 -13.75
CA PRO A 299 -9.26 -10.71 -14.07
C PRO A 299 -9.28 -10.13 -15.49
N GLU A 300 -9.87 -10.83 -16.45
CA GLU A 300 -9.94 -10.36 -17.84
C GLU A 300 -11.14 -9.43 -18.03
N SER A 301 -12.28 -9.75 -17.41
CA SER A 301 -13.46 -8.89 -17.37
C SER A 301 -13.18 -7.56 -16.69
N GLU A 302 -12.40 -7.54 -15.61
CA GLU A 302 -11.99 -6.29 -14.95
C GLU A 302 -11.17 -5.38 -15.89
N LYS A 303 -10.30 -5.96 -16.72
CA LYS A 303 -9.53 -5.19 -17.72
C LYS A 303 -10.43 -4.67 -18.84
N GLN A 304 -11.36 -5.51 -19.32
CA GLN A 304 -12.30 -5.15 -20.38
C GLN A 304 -13.22 -4.01 -19.93
N ILE A 305 -13.76 -4.08 -18.71
CA ILE A 305 -14.58 -3.00 -18.17
C ILE A 305 -13.76 -1.73 -17.95
N TYR A 306 -12.49 -1.83 -17.52
CA TYR A 306 -11.61 -0.66 -17.46
C TYR A 306 -11.39 0.00 -18.83
N LYS A 307 -11.21 -0.80 -19.89
CA LYS A 307 -11.12 -0.27 -21.26
C LYS A 307 -12.38 0.53 -21.61
N TYR A 308 -13.56 -0.02 -21.32
CA TYR A 308 -14.84 0.68 -21.50
C TYR A 308 -14.90 1.98 -20.69
N CYS A 309 -14.54 1.96 -19.40
CA CYS A 309 -14.57 3.16 -18.55
C CYS A 309 -13.64 4.26 -19.07
N LYS A 310 -12.46 3.88 -19.57
CA LYS A 310 -11.51 4.85 -20.13
C LYS A 310 -12.03 5.47 -21.43
N GLU A 311 -12.63 4.66 -22.31
CA GLU A 311 -13.09 5.11 -23.63
C GLU A 311 -14.42 5.88 -23.56
N GLU A 312 -15.37 5.44 -22.74
CA GLU A 312 -16.76 5.94 -22.75
C GLU A 312 -17.08 6.87 -21.59
N LEU A 313 -16.41 6.69 -20.44
CA LEU A 313 -16.66 7.45 -19.21
C LEU A 313 -15.50 8.38 -18.85
N ASN A 314 -14.39 8.34 -19.59
CA ASN A 314 -13.17 9.08 -19.31
C ASN A 314 -12.71 8.96 -17.84
N SER A 315 -12.78 7.75 -17.29
CA SER A 315 -12.45 7.46 -15.89
C SER A 315 -11.53 6.26 -15.76
N GLU A 316 -10.53 6.37 -14.88
CA GLU A 316 -9.67 5.26 -14.48
C GLU A 316 -10.20 4.47 -13.27
N PHE A 317 -11.25 5.00 -12.64
CA PHE A 317 -11.96 4.41 -11.51
C PHE A 317 -13.39 4.04 -11.91
N LEU A 318 -13.91 2.94 -11.37
CA LEU A 318 -15.29 2.55 -11.50
C LEU A 318 -15.77 1.91 -10.20
N PHE A 319 -16.85 2.43 -9.64
CA PHE A 319 -17.62 1.70 -8.65
C PHE A 319 -18.55 0.71 -9.33
N VAL A 320 -18.46 -0.55 -8.95
CA VAL A 320 -19.45 -1.59 -9.31
C VAL A 320 -20.31 -1.82 -8.08
N THR A 321 -21.63 -1.75 -8.22
CA THR A 321 -22.60 -1.81 -7.11
C THR A 321 -23.56 -2.99 -7.27
N ASN A 322 -24.38 -3.27 -6.25
CA ASN A 322 -25.45 -4.27 -6.32
C ASN A 322 -25.00 -5.70 -6.67
N TYR A 323 -23.93 -6.16 -6.03
CA TYR A 323 -23.46 -7.53 -6.24
C TYR A 323 -24.47 -8.57 -5.75
N PRO A 324 -24.48 -9.79 -6.33
CA PRO A 324 -25.37 -10.84 -5.90
C PRO A 324 -25.18 -11.22 -4.43
N ARG A 325 -26.29 -11.33 -3.71
CA ARG A 325 -26.32 -11.67 -2.29
C ARG A 325 -25.55 -12.94 -1.96
N ARG A 326 -25.55 -13.94 -2.83
CA ARG A 326 -24.80 -15.20 -2.62
C ARG A 326 -23.28 -15.01 -2.58
N LYS A 327 -22.74 -13.98 -3.21
CA LYS A 327 -21.29 -13.71 -3.33
C LYS A 327 -20.73 -12.81 -2.23
N ARG A 328 -21.58 -12.02 -1.56
CA ARG A 328 -21.15 -11.12 -0.48
C ARG A 328 -21.21 -11.75 0.91
N PRO A 329 -20.44 -11.26 1.89
CA PRO A 329 -20.44 -11.79 3.25
C PRO A 329 -21.78 -11.74 3.99
N MET A 330 -21.89 -12.47 5.09
CA MET A 330 -23.12 -12.61 5.89
C MET A 330 -23.60 -11.31 6.57
N TYR A 331 -22.73 -10.31 6.71
CA TYR A 331 -23.06 -9.03 7.34
C TYR A 331 -23.53 -7.97 6.33
N THR A 332 -23.49 -8.25 5.03
CA THR A 332 -23.83 -7.27 3.99
C THR A 332 -25.34 -7.06 3.88
N MET A 333 -25.78 -5.79 3.87
CA MET A 333 -27.19 -5.42 3.77
C MET A 333 -27.79 -5.88 2.43
N PRO A 334 -28.88 -6.69 2.43
CA PRO A 334 -29.56 -7.09 1.20
C PRO A 334 -30.22 -5.92 0.47
N LEU A 335 -30.29 -6.01 -0.87
CA LEU A 335 -31.05 -5.13 -1.74
C LEU A 335 -32.05 -5.99 -2.54
N GLY A 336 -33.32 -5.98 -2.11
CA GLY A 336 -34.33 -6.89 -2.63
C GLY A 336 -34.00 -8.36 -2.35
N GLU A 337 -34.42 -9.26 -3.24
CA GLU A 337 -34.22 -10.71 -3.05
C GLU A 337 -32.81 -11.18 -3.42
N LYS A 338 -32.23 -10.62 -4.49
CA LYS A 338 -31.01 -11.14 -5.12
C LYS A 338 -29.78 -10.24 -4.95
N GLY A 339 -29.97 -8.95 -4.70
CA GLY A 339 -28.92 -7.94 -4.66
C GLY A 339 -28.41 -7.64 -3.25
N THR A 340 -27.40 -6.78 -3.16
CA THR A 340 -26.85 -6.27 -1.90
C THR A 340 -26.40 -4.83 -2.04
N LYS A 341 -26.47 -4.08 -0.93
CA LYS A 341 -25.91 -2.73 -0.80
C LYS A 341 -24.39 -2.77 -0.59
N SER A 342 -23.70 -3.43 -1.51
CA SER A 342 -22.25 -3.55 -1.53
C SER A 342 -21.70 -2.97 -2.82
N PHE A 343 -20.42 -2.65 -2.78
CA PHE A 343 -19.69 -2.18 -3.94
C PHE A 343 -18.25 -2.64 -3.90
N ASP A 344 -17.64 -2.69 -5.08
CA ASP A 344 -16.19 -2.71 -5.24
C ASP A 344 -15.75 -1.46 -5.99
N LEU A 345 -14.55 -0.97 -5.69
CA LEU A 345 -13.88 0.06 -6.48
C LEU A 345 -12.80 -0.60 -7.36
N LEU A 346 -13.02 -0.56 -8.66
CA LEU A 346 -12.03 -0.94 -9.65
C LEU A 346 -11.15 0.26 -10.00
N PHE A 347 -9.83 0.09 -9.94
CA PHE A 347 -8.85 1.08 -10.39
C PHE A 347 -7.91 0.45 -11.43
N ARG A 348 -7.92 0.99 -12.65
CA ARG A 348 -7.16 0.45 -13.80
C ARG A 348 -7.39 -1.06 -14.01
N GLY A 349 -8.64 -1.49 -13.85
CA GLY A 349 -9.08 -2.87 -14.09
C GLY A 349 -8.62 -3.88 -13.05
N ILE A 350 -8.42 -3.44 -11.80
CA ILE A 350 -8.28 -4.31 -10.63
C ILE A 350 -9.07 -3.73 -9.46
N GLU A 351 -9.77 -4.58 -8.73
CA GLU A 351 -10.35 -4.25 -7.42
C GLU A 351 -9.29 -3.80 -6.40
N ILE A 352 -9.39 -2.56 -5.93
CA ILE A 352 -8.57 -2.03 -4.84
C ILE A 352 -9.32 -1.94 -3.51
N THR A 353 -10.66 -1.89 -3.57
CA THR A 353 -11.52 -1.72 -2.40
C THR A 353 -12.76 -2.58 -2.53
N THR A 354 -13.20 -3.14 -1.39
CA THR A 354 -14.54 -3.71 -1.21
C THR A 354 -15.22 -3.03 -0.04
N GLY A 355 -16.51 -2.69 -0.21
CA GLY A 355 -17.29 -1.99 0.82
C GLY A 355 -18.80 -2.23 0.73
N GLY A 356 -19.54 -1.58 1.62
CA GLY A 356 -21.01 -1.61 1.61
C GLY A 356 -21.66 -1.26 2.94
N GLN A 357 -22.99 -1.15 2.90
CA GLN A 357 -23.83 -1.04 4.08
C GLN A 357 -23.93 -2.40 4.80
N ARG A 358 -23.89 -2.38 6.13
CA ARG A 358 -24.02 -3.58 6.97
C ARG A 358 -25.44 -3.75 7.49
N ILE A 359 -25.80 -5.00 7.75
CA ILE A 359 -27.01 -5.33 8.50
C ILE A 359 -26.82 -4.91 9.94
N HIS A 360 -27.58 -3.92 10.39
CA HIS A 360 -27.58 -3.43 11.77
C HIS A 360 -28.75 -3.99 12.59
N ASP A 361 -29.79 -4.50 11.94
CA ASP A 361 -30.91 -5.17 12.60
C ASP A 361 -30.52 -6.60 13.01
N TYR A 362 -30.71 -6.92 14.30
CA TYR A 362 -30.27 -8.19 14.86
C TYR A 362 -30.96 -9.39 14.21
N ASP A 363 -32.30 -9.38 14.08
CA ASP A 363 -33.05 -10.52 13.54
C ASP A 363 -32.75 -10.76 12.06
N MET A 364 -32.56 -9.68 11.30
CA MET A 364 -32.11 -9.73 9.91
C MET A 364 -30.70 -10.31 9.80
N LEU A 365 -29.77 -9.92 10.69
CA LEU A 365 -28.40 -10.44 10.69
C LEU A 365 -28.40 -11.95 10.96
N ILE A 366 -29.12 -12.39 11.99
CA ILE A 366 -29.30 -13.82 12.30
C ILE A 366 -29.90 -14.57 11.11
N SER A 367 -30.92 -14.01 10.47
CA SER A 367 -31.56 -14.62 9.30
C SER A 367 -30.62 -14.71 8.11
N ASN A 368 -29.78 -13.69 7.88
CA ASN A 368 -28.81 -13.68 6.78
C ASN A 368 -27.63 -14.62 7.04
N MET A 369 -27.16 -14.74 8.29
CA MET A 369 -26.17 -15.75 8.69
C MET A 369 -26.66 -17.16 8.39
N LYS A 370 -27.89 -17.49 8.79
CA LYS A 370 -28.53 -18.78 8.48
C LYS A 370 -28.68 -19.03 6.98
N TYR A 371 -29.09 -18.01 6.22
CA TYR A 371 -29.15 -18.07 4.76
C TYR A 371 -27.77 -18.40 4.14
N LYS A 372 -26.69 -17.92 4.76
CA LYS A 372 -25.30 -18.19 4.34
C LYS A 372 -24.73 -19.51 4.87
N GLY A 373 -25.50 -20.29 5.62
CA GLY A 373 -25.01 -21.52 6.25
C GLY A 373 -24.02 -21.25 7.39
N VAL A 374 -24.00 -20.04 7.94
CA VAL A 374 -23.18 -19.64 9.09
C VAL A 374 -24.01 -19.81 10.35
N ASP A 375 -23.51 -20.59 11.31
CA ASP A 375 -24.16 -20.76 12.61
C ASP A 375 -23.93 -19.53 13.49
N PRO A 376 -24.99 -18.77 13.87
CA PRO A 376 -24.85 -17.57 14.70
C PRO A 376 -24.22 -17.83 16.07
N GLU A 377 -24.34 -19.03 16.63
CA GLU A 377 -23.77 -19.34 17.95
C GLU A 377 -22.24 -19.24 17.97
N ASN A 378 -21.59 -19.44 16.82
CA ASN A 378 -20.13 -19.31 16.68
C ASN A 378 -19.63 -17.86 16.75
N TYR A 379 -20.53 -16.87 16.64
CA TYR A 379 -20.20 -15.44 16.58
C TYR A 379 -20.93 -14.64 17.66
N LYS A 380 -21.24 -15.29 18.79
CA LYS A 380 -22.02 -14.70 19.88
C LYS A 380 -21.47 -13.35 20.35
N SER A 381 -20.15 -13.25 20.49
CA SER A 381 -19.41 -12.03 20.84
C SER A 381 -19.74 -10.86 19.91
N TYR A 382 -19.82 -11.14 18.61
CA TYR A 382 -20.10 -10.15 17.58
C TYR A 382 -21.59 -9.78 17.56
N ILE A 383 -22.48 -10.78 17.46
CA ILE A 383 -23.94 -10.55 17.30
C ILE A 383 -24.58 -9.90 18.53
N ASP A 384 -24.05 -10.13 19.73
CA ASP A 384 -24.60 -9.54 20.97
C ASP A 384 -24.50 -8.01 20.95
N THR A 385 -23.52 -7.45 20.22
CA THR A 385 -23.39 -5.99 20.05
C THR A 385 -24.61 -5.36 19.37
N PHE A 386 -25.30 -6.11 18.51
CA PHE A 386 -26.44 -5.62 17.75
C PHE A 386 -27.74 -5.55 18.59
N LYS A 387 -27.75 -6.17 19.78
CA LYS A 387 -28.92 -6.18 20.68
C LYS A 387 -29.10 -4.89 21.48
N HIS A 388 -28.07 -4.05 21.54
CA HIS A 388 -28.01 -2.90 22.44
C HIS A 388 -28.11 -1.54 21.73
N GLY A 389 -28.71 -1.53 20.54
CA GLY A 389 -28.90 -0.32 19.73
C GLY A 389 -27.74 -0.08 18.77
N MET A 390 -27.71 -0.84 17.66
CA MET A 390 -26.74 -0.65 16.58
C MET A 390 -27.31 0.31 15.52
N PRO A 391 -26.66 1.45 15.22
CA PRO A 391 -27.12 2.35 14.18
C PRO A 391 -26.89 1.75 12.78
N PRO A 392 -27.60 2.24 11.74
CA PRO A 392 -27.24 1.96 10.35
C PRO A 392 -25.80 2.35 10.10
N HIS A 393 -25.00 1.43 9.55
CA HIS A 393 -23.57 1.65 9.36
C HIS A 393 -23.06 0.92 8.12
N GLY A 394 -21.86 1.30 7.69
CA GLY A 394 -21.21 0.77 6.51
C GLY A 394 -19.73 1.12 6.53
N GLY A 395 -18.98 0.48 5.66
CA GLY A 395 -17.56 0.71 5.59
C GLY A 395 -16.92 0.02 4.42
N LEU A 396 -15.60 0.06 4.40
CA LEU A 396 -14.78 -0.48 3.31
C LEU A 396 -13.43 -0.94 3.83
N ALA A 397 -12.70 -1.64 2.96
CA ALA A 397 -11.31 -2.02 3.16
C ALA A 397 -10.53 -1.79 1.86
N ILE A 398 -9.43 -1.03 1.93
CA ILE A 398 -8.52 -0.76 0.81
C ILE A 398 -7.21 -1.52 1.05
N GLY A 399 -6.76 -2.32 0.08
CA GLY A 399 -5.45 -2.96 0.16
C GLY A 399 -4.34 -1.96 -0.16
N LEU A 400 -3.45 -1.65 0.81
CA LEU A 400 -2.38 -0.66 0.62
C LEU A 400 -1.44 -1.05 -0.52
N GLU A 401 -0.99 -2.31 -0.55
CA GLU A 401 -0.12 -2.83 -1.59
C GLU A 401 -0.83 -2.84 -2.95
N ARG A 402 -2.11 -3.23 -3.01
CA ARG A 402 -2.90 -3.19 -4.25
C ARG A 402 -3.03 -1.76 -4.79
N LEU A 403 -3.38 -0.80 -3.93
CA LEU A 403 -3.45 0.62 -4.29
C LEU A 403 -2.10 1.12 -4.81
N THR A 404 -1.01 0.83 -4.10
CA THR A 404 0.35 1.24 -4.48
C THR A 404 0.75 0.64 -5.83
N THR A 405 0.53 -0.67 -6.02
CA THR A 405 0.82 -1.39 -7.27
C THR A 405 0.07 -0.79 -8.44
N ARG A 406 -1.23 -0.52 -8.31
CA ARG A 406 -2.03 0.05 -9.40
C ARG A 406 -1.67 1.50 -9.70
N LEU A 407 -1.42 2.29 -8.67
CA LEU A 407 -1.03 3.70 -8.80
C LEU A 407 0.28 3.83 -9.60
N LEU A 408 1.26 3.00 -9.26
CA LEU A 408 2.60 3.02 -9.86
C LEU A 408 2.75 2.12 -11.08
N GLY A 409 1.67 1.46 -11.53
CA GLY A 409 1.70 0.57 -12.70
C GLY A 409 2.65 -0.63 -12.54
N LEU A 410 2.85 -1.11 -11.30
CA LEU A 410 3.73 -2.26 -11.02
C LEU A 410 3.10 -3.56 -11.52
N GLU A 411 3.93 -4.48 -12.00
CA GLU A 411 3.48 -5.76 -12.55
C GLU A 411 3.08 -6.74 -11.44
N ASN A 412 3.73 -6.65 -10.28
CA ASN A 412 3.52 -7.56 -9.17
C ASN A 412 3.33 -6.83 -7.83
N VAL A 413 2.35 -7.27 -7.04
CA VAL A 413 2.06 -6.73 -5.70
C VAL A 413 3.24 -6.83 -4.74
N ARG A 414 4.12 -7.83 -4.91
CA ARG A 414 5.35 -7.99 -4.12
C ARG A 414 6.30 -6.80 -4.24
N GLU A 415 6.26 -6.05 -5.35
CA GLU A 415 7.08 -4.86 -5.53
C GLU A 415 6.67 -3.73 -4.58
N ALA A 416 5.39 -3.68 -4.22
CA ALA A 416 4.80 -2.74 -3.27
C ALA A 416 4.85 -3.21 -1.81
N SER A 417 5.44 -4.38 -1.52
CA SER A 417 5.61 -4.87 -0.15
C SER A 417 7.09 -4.82 0.26
N LEU A 418 7.38 -4.28 1.45
CA LEU A 418 8.76 -4.19 1.93
C LEU A 418 9.40 -5.58 2.05
N ILE A 419 8.73 -6.51 2.71
CA ILE A 419 9.18 -7.89 2.94
C ILE A 419 7.98 -8.82 2.68
N PRO A 420 7.75 -9.24 1.42
CA PRO A 420 6.52 -9.96 1.08
C PRO A 420 6.43 -11.34 1.70
N ARG A 421 5.19 -11.77 1.96
CA ARG A 421 4.83 -13.17 2.27
C ARG A 421 3.88 -13.69 1.21
N ASP A 422 4.16 -14.89 0.75
CA ASP A 422 3.30 -15.62 -0.18
C ASP A 422 3.38 -17.13 0.10
N ARG A 423 2.82 -17.96 -0.77
CA ARG A 423 2.77 -19.41 -0.60
C ARG A 423 4.15 -20.06 -0.45
N THR A 424 5.19 -19.44 -0.98
CA THR A 424 6.56 -19.98 -1.10
C THR A 424 7.63 -19.15 -0.39
N ARG A 425 7.35 -17.87 -0.10
CA ARG A 425 8.31 -16.94 0.52
C ARG A 425 7.94 -16.66 1.97
N LEU A 426 8.77 -17.16 2.89
CA LEU A 426 8.69 -16.91 4.34
C LEU A 426 9.92 -16.17 4.90
N LEU A 427 11.04 -16.21 4.17
CA LEU A 427 12.27 -15.51 4.51
C LEU A 427 12.39 -14.24 3.63
N PRO A 428 13.08 -13.19 4.10
CA PRO A 428 13.45 -12.04 3.26
C PRO A 428 14.08 -12.47 1.94
#